data_AF-A0A3E1E694-F1
#
_entry.id   AF-A0A3E1E694-F1
#
_cell.length_a   1.000
_cell.length_b   1.000
_cell.length_c   1.000
_cell.angle_alpha   90.00
_cell.angle_beta   90.00
_cell.angle_gamma   90.00
#
_symmetry.space_group_name_H-M   'P 1'
#
loop_
_entity.id
_entity.type
_entity.pdbx_description
1 polymer ?
#
loop_
_entity_poly.entity_id
_entity_poly.type
_entity_poly.pdbx_seq_one_letter_code
_entity_poly.pdbx_strand_id
1 'polypeptide(L)'
;MRVRLGGFVILARMLDKGRAEIAGISGEYHYNCPLDKHFLDFVGVDPAALRIQLSEGRGDGEILGWISENAAHKRSDLEIEQWSSYHDRRGPSSVEQREWFQALHREIGMLREDISTWADLLDLDDFCSFGGKA
;
A
#
# COMPACT_ATOMS: atom_id res chain seq x y z
N MET A 1 2.24 1.71 -6.87
CA MET A 1 2.92 0.93 -5.81
C MET A 1 4.42 0.71 -6.08
N ARG A 2 5.11 1.61 -6.80
CA ARG A 2 6.43 1.29 -7.38
C ARG A 2 7.63 1.60 -6.47
N VAL A 3 7.43 2.38 -5.41
CA VAL A 3 8.48 2.63 -4.41
C VAL A 3 8.53 1.48 -3.40
N ARG A 4 9.74 0.97 -3.18
CA ARG A 4 10.03 -0.14 -2.26
C ARG A 4 10.67 0.40 -0.99
N LEU A 5 10.20 -0.04 0.16
CA LEU A 5 10.89 0.15 1.44
C LEU A 5 11.30 -1.21 1.97
N GLY A 6 12.61 -1.47 2.07
CA GLY A 6 13.12 -2.78 2.48
C GLY A 6 12.70 -3.94 1.55
N GLY A 7 12.47 -3.65 0.26
CA GLY A 7 11.97 -4.64 -0.72
C GLY A 7 10.46 -4.85 -0.71
N PHE A 8 9.73 -4.38 0.31
CA PHE A 8 8.29 -4.56 0.40
C PHE A 8 7.53 -3.63 -0.55
N VAL A 9 6.59 -4.19 -1.31
CA VAL A 9 5.49 -3.41 -1.92
C VAL A 9 4.61 -2.86 -0.82
N ILE A 10 3.79 -1.83 -1.11
CA ILE A 10 2.74 -1.30 -0.22
C ILE A 10 3.27 -0.53 1.00
N LEU A 11 4.37 -0.97 1.62
CA LEU A 11 4.85 -0.47 2.91
C LEU A 11 4.97 1.06 2.93
N ALA A 12 5.71 1.67 2.00
CA ALA A 12 5.89 3.12 1.97
C ALA A 12 4.53 3.88 1.94
N ARG A 13 3.63 3.48 1.03
CA ARG A 13 2.27 4.04 0.93
C ARG A 13 1.48 3.87 2.22
N MET A 14 1.58 2.70 2.86
CA MET A 14 0.90 2.43 4.12
C MET A 14 1.43 3.32 5.26
N LEU A 15 2.74 3.56 5.33
CA LEU A 15 3.32 4.46 6.34
C LEU A 15 2.84 5.90 6.14
N ASP A 16 2.80 6.37 4.88
CA ASP A 16 2.31 7.71 4.55
C ASP A 16 0.84 7.88 4.95
N LYS A 17 -0.01 6.88 4.69
CA LYS A 17 -1.40 6.88 5.16
C LYS A 17 -1.50 6.92 6.68
N GLY A 18 -0.69 6.11 7.37
CA GLY A 18 -0.64 6.10 8.82
C GLY A 18 -0.27 7.47 9.39
N ARG A 19 0.75 8.13 8.82
CA ARG A 19 1.17 9.48 9.20
C ARG A 19 0.10 10.53 8.88
N ALA A 20 -0.52 10.47 7.70
CA ALA A 20 -1.59 11.37 7.31
C ALA A 20 -2.81 11.27 8.25
N GLU A 21 -3.16 10.04 8.67
CA GLU A 21 -4.23 9.81 9.64
C GLU A 21 -3.87 10.31 11.04
N ILE A 22 -2.62 10.17 11.48
CA ILE A 22 -2.14 10.77 12.75
C ILE A 22 -2.24 12.30 12.71
N ALA A 23 -1.88 12.90 11.57
CA ALA A 23 -1.93 14.34 11.37
C ALA A 23 -3.33 14.90 11.08
N GLY A 24 -4.35 14.04 10.93
CA GLY A 24 -5.73 14.45 10.62
C GLY A 24 -5.94 14.99 9.20
N ILE A 25 -5.07 14.61 8.26
CA ILE A 25 -5.07 15.09 6.86
C ILE A 25 -5.25 13.95 5.85
N SER A 26 -5.79 12.80 6.28
CA SER A 26 -5.87 11.60 5.46
C SER A 26 -6.93 11.66 4.36
N GLY A 27 -7.92 12.57 4.45
CA GLY A 27 -9.04 12.62 3.51
C GLY A 27 -9.76 11.26 3.44
N GLU A 28 -9.96 10.76 2.22
CA GLU A 28 -10.57 9.44 1.95
C GLU A 28 -9.62 8.25 2.15
N TYR A 29 -8.33 8.50 2.42
CA TYR A 29 -7.37 7.44 2.67
C TYR A 29 -7.47 6.94 4.12
N HIS A 30 -7.45 5.61 4.29
CA HIS A 30 -7.57 4.97 5.61
C HIS A 30 -6.39 4.04 5.87
N TYR A 31 -5.67 4.24 6.99
CA TYR A 31 -4.67 3.28 7.46
C TYR A 31 -5.31 1.95 7.85
N ASN A 32 -4.59 0.84 7.67
CA ASN A 32 -5.09 -0.52 7.94
C ASN A 32 -6.29 -0.90 7.05
N CYS A 33 -6.33 -0.40 5.81
CA CYS A 33 -7.32 -0.80 4.82
C CYS A 33 -7.02 -2.22 4.26
N PRO A 34 -7.91 -2.80 3.43
CA PRO A 34 -7.69 -4.13 2.87
C PRO A 34 -6.35 -4.32 2.14
N LEU A 35 -5.79 -3.28 1.52
CA LEU A 35 -4.47 -3.33 0.88
C LEU A 35 -3.35 -3.44 1.93
N ASP A 36 -3.39 -2.63 2.97
CA ASP A 36 -2.38 -2.59 4.05
C ASP A 36 -2.33 -3.92 4.81
N LYS A 37 -3.49 -4.57 4.97
CA LYS A 37 -3.59 -5.89 5.61
C LYS A 37 -2.75 -6.95 4.91
N HIS A 38 -2.61 -6.89 3.59
CA HIS A 38 -1.70 -7.82 2.90
C HIS A 38 -0.27 -7.73 3.41
N PHE A 39 0.23 -6.52 3.69
CA PHE A 39 1.55 -6.33 4.29
C PHE A 39 1.56 -6.77 5.75
N LEU A 40 0.62 -6.27 6.56
CA LEU A 40 0.54 -6.55 8.00
C LEU A 40 0.47 -8.05 8.29
N ASP A 41 -0.35 -8.79 7.56
CA ASP A 41 -0.50 -10.24 7.68
C ASP A 41 0.76 -10.98 7.20
N PHE A 42 1.41 -10.47 6.14
CA PHE A 42 2.62 -11.09 5.60
C PHE A 42 3.79 -11.05 6.59
N VAL A 43 4.00 -9.91 7.27
CA VAL A 43 5.06 -9.75 8.27
C VAL A 43 4.61 -10.08 9.70
N GLY A 44 3.29 -10.17 9.95
CA GLY A 44 2.72 -10.42 11.27
C GLY A 44 2.98 -9.26 12.23
N VAL A 45 2.66 -8.03 11.80
CA VAL A 45 2.79 -6.81 12.62
C VAL A 45 1.40 -6.33 13.03
N ASP A 46 1.23 -5.96 14.31
CA ASP A 46 -0.01 -5.36 14.78
C ASP A 46 -0.12 -3.90 14.29
N PRO A 47 -1.23 -3.52 13.63
CA PRO A 47 -1.38 -2.18 13.08
C PRO A 47 -1.41 -1.07 14.14
N ALA A 48 -1.90 -1.34 15.35
CA ALA A 48 -1.93 -0.34 16.41
C ALA A 48 -0.53 -0.11 17.00
N ALA A 49 0.26 -1.17 17.18
CA ALA A 49 1.66 -1.07 17.59
C ALA A 49 2.50 -0.27 16.58
N LEU A 50 2.34 -0.56 15.28
CA LEU A 50 3.02 0.21 14.23
C LEU A 50 2.56 1.67 14.20
N ARG A 51 1.27 1.95 14.43
CA ARG A 51 0.76 3.32 14.53
C ARG A 51 1.41 4.11 15.67
N ILE A 52 1.68 3.48 16.82
CA ILE A 52 2.43 4.12 17.91
C ILE A 52 3.81 4.54 17.43
N GLN A 53 4.54 3.66 16.73
CA GLN A 53 5.87 4.00 16.20
C GLN A 53 5.84 5.15 15.19
N LEU A 54 4.80 5.22 14.35
CA LEU A 54 4.61 6.35 13.44
C LEU A 54 4.34 7.67 14.18
N SER A 55 3.63 7.62 15.32
CA SER A 55 3.34 8.81 16.12
C SER A 55 4.57 9.39 16.82
N GLU A 56 5.64 8.60 16.97
CA GLU A 56 6.92 9.05 17.52
C GLU A 56 7.74 9.89 16.51
N GLY A 57 7.25 10.09 15.28
CA GLY A 57 7.92 10.91 14.26
C GLY A 57 9.11 10.24 13.57
N ARG A 58 9.22 8.92 13.67
CA ARG A 58 10.30 8.12 13.08
C ARG A 58 10.29 8.14 11.54
N GLY A 59 11.48 8.18 10.96
CA GLY A 59 11.69 8.06 9.52
C GLY A 59 11.46 6.64 8.99
N ASP A 60 11.39 6.49 7.67
CA ASP A 60 11.12 5.20 7.02
C ASP A 60 12.14 4.12 7.35
N GLY A 61 13.43 4.46 7.40
CA GLY A 61 14.48 3.50 7.77
C GLY A 61 14.37 3.01 9.22
N GLU A 62 13.96 3.90 10.13
CA GLU A 62 13.77 3.56 11.55
C GLU A 62 12.53 2.68 11.74
N ILE A 63 11.43 2.98 11.04
CA ILE A 63 10.24 2.14 11.05
C ILE A 63 10.53 0.79 10.42
N LEU A 64 11.26 0.74 9.30
CA LEU A 64 11.68 -0.52 8.69
C LEU A 64 12.52 -1.36 9.65
N GLY A 65 13.50 -0.75 10.33
CA GLY A 65 14.31 -1.42 11.36
C GLY A 65 13.44 -1.98 12.49
N TRP A 66 12.50 -1.18 12.99
CA TRP A 66 11.55 -1.64 14.01
C TRP A 66 10.68 -2.81 13.53
N ILE A 67 10.20 -2.78 12.29
CA ILE A 67 9.45 -3.89 11.69
C ILE A 67 10.34 -5.14 11.61
N SER A 68 11.58 -5.00 11.13
CA SER A 68 12.54 -6.12 11.07
C SER A 68 12.78 -6.77 12.43
N GLU A 69 12.74 -6.00 13.52
CA GLU A 69 12.89 -6.50 14.89
C GLU A 69 11.60 -7.10 15.47
N ASN A 70 10.44 -6.50 15.21
CA ASN A 70 9.17 -6.82 15.89
C ASN A 70 8.19 -7.67 15.07
N ALA A 71 8.41 -7.83 13.76
CA ALA A 71 7.61 -8.71 12.90
C ALA A 71 7.59 -10.14 13.44
N ALA A 72 6.40 -10.73 13.58
CA ALA A 72 6.23 -12.12 13.99
C ALA A 72 6.73 -13.10 12.92
N HIS A 73 6.75 -12.68 11.66
CA HIS A 73 7.23 -13.47 10.53
C HIS A 73 8.49 -12.82 9.95
N LYS A 74 9.66 -13.40 10.24
CA LYS A 74 10.91 -12.98 9.61
C LYS A 74 10.93 -13.51 8.19
N ARG A 75 10.82 -12.61 7.21
CA ARG A 75 10.84 -12.94 5.79
C ARG A 75 12.25 -12.82 5.25
N SER A 76 12.66 -13.83 4.51
CA SER A 76 13.89 -13.77 3.70
C SER A 76 13.72 -12.82 2.53
N ASP A 77 14.83 -12.32 1.99
CA ASP A 77 14.83 -11.43 0.82
C ASP A 77 14.09 -12.07 -0.37
N LEU A 78 14.20 -13.39 -0.54
CA LEU A 78 13.50 -14.12 -1.59
C LEU A 78 11.97 -14.13 -1.37
N GLU A 79 11.51 -14.35 -0.14
CA GLU A 79 10.07 -14.28 0.18
C GLU A 79 9.52 -12.87 -0.04
N ILE A 80 10.28 -11.85 0.38
CA ILE A 80 9.90 -10.46 0.19
C ILE A 80 9.77 -10.17 -1.30
N GLU A 81 10.76 -10.55 -2.11
CA GLU A 81 10.74 -10.33 -3.56
C GLU A 81 9.58 -11.07 -4.24
N GLN A 82 9.34 -12.33 -3.90
CA GLN A 82 8.24 -13.12 -4.47
C GLN A 82 6.87 -12.53 -4.11
N TRP A 83 6.66 -12.19 -2.85
CA TRP A 83 5.42 -11.58 -2.36
C TRP A 83 5.19 -10.21 -3.02
N SER A 84 6.25 -9.41 -3.11
CA SER A 84 6.26 -8.11 -3.76
C SER A 84 5.92 -8.19 -5.25
N SER A 85 6.57 -9.10 -5.97
CA SER A 85 6.33 -9.36 -7.40
C SER A 85 4.90 -9.86 -7.66
N TYR A 86 4.34 -10.65 -6.75
CA TYR A 86 2.94 -11.08 -6.83
C TYR A 86 1.99 -9.88 -6.71
N HIS A 87 2.20 -9.00 -5.73
CA HIS A 87 1.32 -7.86 -5.51
C HIS A 87 1.39 -6.79 -6.61
N ASP A 88 2.54 -6.63 -7.27
CA ASP A 88 2.65 -5.76 -8.45
C ASP A 88 1.74 -6.20 -9.60
N ARG A 89 1.54 -7.52 -9.74
CA ARG A 89 0.80 -8.12 -10.86
C ARG A 89 -0.63 -8.47 -10.51
N ARG A 90 -1.05 -8.18 -9.27
CA ARG A 90 -2.35 -8.61 -8.77
C ARG A 90 -3.46 -7.78 -9.41
N GLY A 91 -4.37 -8.45 -10.11
CA GLY A 91 -5.64 -7.88 -10.55
C GLY A 91 -6.79 -8.12 -9.56
N PRO A 92 -7.98 -7.57 -9.83
CA PRO A 92 -9.20 -7.86 -9.07
C PRO A 92 -9.63 -9.33 -9.24
N SER A 93 -9.76 -10.07 -8.13
CA SER A 93 -10.03 -11.51 -8.15
C SER A 93 -11.51 -11.86 -7.98
N SER A 94 -12.26 -11.08 -7.19
CA SER A 94 -13.71 -11.28 -7.00
C SER A 94 -14.54 -10.42 -7.95
N VAL A 95 -15.85 -10.69 -8.02
CA VAL A 95 -16.78 -9.88 -8.84
C VAL A 95 -16.87 -8.46 -8.27
N GLU A 96 -17.01 -8.34 -6.97
CA GLU A 96 -17.10 -7.06 -6.24
C GLU A 96 -15.82 -6.24 -6.45
N GLN A 97 -14.66 -6.90 -6.41
CA GLN A 97 -13.39 -6.27 -6.71
C GLN A 97 -13.31 -5.77 -8.15
N ARG A 98 -13.82 -6.55 -9.12
CA ARG A 98 -13.85 -6.13 -10.53
C ARG A 98 -14.79 -4.95 -10.75
N GLU A 99 -15.94 -4.93 -10.09
CA GLU A 99 -16.89 -3.81 -10.14
C GLU A 99 -16.27 -2.53 -9.58
N TRP A 100 -15.66 -2.59 -8.40
CA TRP A 100 -14.98 -1.45 -7.80
C TRP A 100 -13.83 -0.96 -8.69
N PHE A 101 -13.01 -1.87 -9.19
CA PHE A 101 -11.89 -1.56 -10.08
C PHE A 101 -12.36 -0.82 -11.33
N GLN A 102 -13.42 -1.32 -11.99
CA GLN A 102 -13.97 -0.70 -13.18
C GLN A 102 -14.62 0.65 -12.89
N ALA A 103 -15.31 0.80 -11.75
CA ALA A 103 -15.93 2.04 -11.35
C ALA A 103 -14.87 3.14 -11.20
N LEU A 104 -13.82 2.89 -10.41
CA LEU A 104 -12.74 3.84 -10.22
C LEU A 104 -12.00 4.12 -11.53
N HIS A 105 -11.64 3.08 -12.31
CA HIS A 105 -10.95 3.26 -13.58
C HIS A 105 -11.72 4.17 -14.56
N ARG A 106 -13.05 4.02 -14.65
CA ARG A 106 -13.89 4.91 -15.48
C ARG A 106 -13.85 6.36 -15.01
N GLU A 107 -13.80 6.58 -13.71
CA GLU A 107 -13.77 7.93 -13.12
C GLU A 107 -12.46 8.65 -13.41
N ILE A 108 -11.33 7.97 -13.21
CA ILE A 108 -10.01 8.62 -13.19
C ILE A 108 -9.24 8.55 -14.50
N GLY A 109 -9.64 7.68 -15.44
CA GLY A 109 -8.90 7.52 -16.69
C GLY A 109 -9.47 6.47 -17.63
N MET A 110 -10.73 6.61 -18.04
CA MET A 110 -11.45 5.58 -18.82
C MET A 110 -10.79 5.15 -20.15
N LEU A 111 -9.88 5.98 -20.70
CA LEU A 111 -9.18 5.70 -21.96
C LEU A 111 -7.84 4.96 -21.75
N ARG A 112 -7.44 4.71 -20.49
CA ARG A 112 -6.18 4.04 -20.14
C ARG A 112 -6.33 2.52 -20.16
N GLU A 113 -6.41 1.97 -21.36
CA GLU A 113 -6.57 0.51 -21.58
C GLU A 113 -5.40 -0.34 -21.04
N ASP A 114 -4.26 0.28 -20.70
CA ASP A 114 -3.10 -0.38 -20.09
C ASP A 114 -3.29 -0.73 -18.60
N ILE A 115 -4.31 -0.17 -17.94
CA ILE A 115 -4.57 -0.37 -16.51
C ILE A 115 -5.27 -1.73 -16.28
N SER A 116 -4.53 -2.68 -15.71
CA SER A 116 -5.03 -4.05 -15.50
C SER A 116 -4.79 -4.60 -14.09
N THR A 117 -3.91 -3.96 -13.31
CA THR A 117 -3.57 -4.39 -11.94
C THR A 117 -3.98 -3.35 -10.90
N TRP A 118 -4.09 -3.79 -9.64
CA TRP A 118 -4.26 -2.88 -8.50
C TRP A 118 -3.12 -1.86 -8.41
N ALA A 119 -1.90 -2.26 -8.76
CA ALA A 119 -0.75 -1.37 -8.76
C ALA A 119 -0.94 -0.23 -9.78
N ASP A 120 -1.38 -0.56 -11.00
CA ASP A 120 -1.62 0.41 -12.06
C ASP A 120 -2.75 1.37 -11.70
N LEU A 121 -3.88 0.84 -11.20
CA LEU A 121 -5.04 1.65 -10.86
C LEU A 121 -4.73 2.62 -9.72
N LEU A 122 -3.99 2.19 -8.69
CA LEU A 122 -3.62 3.04 -7.56
C LEU A 122 -2.58 4.10 -7.94
N ASP A 123 -1.63 3.77 -8.82
CA ASP A 123 -0.68 4.77 -9.34
C ASP A 123 -1.39 5.83 -10.21
N LEU A 124 -2.39 5.41 -10.99
CA LEU A 124 -3.24 6.32 -11.75
C LEU A 124 -4.10 7.21 -10.83
N ASP A 125 -4.70 6.62 -9.80
CA ASP A 125 -5.51 7.32 -8.80
C ASP A 125 -4.68 8.38 -8.08
N ASP A 126 -3.48 8.03 -7.61
CA ASP A 126 -2.56 8.97 -6.99
C ASP A 126 -2.18 10.09 -7.98
N PHE A 127 -1.83 9.75 -9.22
CA PHE A 127 -1.46 10.73 -10.23
C PHE A 127 -2.58 11.76 -10.47
N CYS A 128 -3.83 11.32 -10.64
CA CYS A 128 -4.98 12.21 -10.82
C CYS A 128 -5.29 13.02 -9.55
N SER A 129 -5.21 12.39 -8.37
CA SER A 129 -5.45 13.03 -7.06
C SER A 129 -4.47 14.16 -6.76
N PHE A 130 -3.23 14.04 -7.24
CA PHE A 130 -2.18 15.07 -7.10
C PHE A 130 -2.06 16.01 -8.31
N GLY A 131 -3.12 16.12 -9.14
CA GLY A 131 -3.25 17.13 -10.19
C GLY A 131 -2.81 16.71 -11.59
N GLY A 132 -2.45 15.43 -11.75
CA GLY A 132 -2.24 14.81 -13.05
C GLY A 132 -3.52 14.73 -13.89
N LYS A 133 -3.37 14.57 -15.20
CA LYS A 133 -4.48 14.39 -16.15
C LYS A 133 -4.20 13.16 -17.00
N ALA A 134 -5.12 12.21 -17.01
CA ALA A 134 -4.96 10.92 -17.66
C ALA A 134 -6.05 10.64 -18.71
#